data_AF-A0AAJ5ZF97-F1
#
_entry.id   AF-A0AAJ5ZF97-F1
#
_cell.length_a   1.000
_cell.length_b   1.000
_cell.length_c   1.000
_cell.angle_alpha   90.00
_cell.angle_beta   90.00
_cell.angle_gamma   90.00
#
_symmetry.space_group_name_H-M   'P 1'
#
loop_
_entity.id
_entity.type
_entity.pdbx_description
1 polymer ?
#
loop_
_entity_poly.entity_id
_entity_poly.type
_entity_poly.pdbx_seq_one_letter_code
_entity_poly.pdbx_strand_id
1 'polypeptide(L)'
;MSLLDTIAPPRGPNRTRYGLIFFAKTSFFVGVALYGVFVLVSFFLFDSDRELEVIPATRVESEVFAPVMEFLDDRTVGAYADPDTKLHCGTEFADAEFKAEYLNRGSWRVNAFYNRVRYYWRVDDVTLAVTRDPWIKTNNPTIQC
;
A
#
# COMPACT_ATOMS: atom_id res chain seq x y z
N MET A 1 -22.30 -30.80 -18.63
CA MET A 1 -23.47 -31.17 -19.44
C MET A 1 -22.93 -31.43 -20.83
N SER A 2 -23.12 -32.63 -21.40
CA SER A 2 -22.61 -32.88 -22.76
C SER A 2 -23.40 -32.01 -23.73
N LEU A 3 -22.75 -31.32 -24.66
CA LEU A 3 -23.41 -30.55 -25.75
C LEU A 3 -24.43 -31.42 -26.51
N LEU A 4 -24.22 -32.74 -26.50
CA LEU A 4 -25.09 -33.75 -27.10
C LEU A 4 -26.45 -33.89 -26.39
N ASP A 5 -26.53 -33.65 -25.08
CA ASP A 5 -27.79 -33.73 -24.32
C ASP A 5 -28.73 -32.54 -24.60
N THR A 6 -28.19 -31.42 -25.10
CA THR A 6 -28.97 -30.24 -25.52
C THR A 6 -29.59 -30.40 -26.91
N ILE A 7 -29.04 -31.28 -27.75
CA ILE A 7 -29.44 -31.49 -29.16
C ILE A 7 -30.34 -32.74 -29.30
N ALA A 8 -30.21 -33.72 -28.41
CA ALA A 8 -31.00 -34.95 -28.47
C ALA A 8 -32.50 -34.70 -28.15
N PRO A 9 -33.43 -35.40 -28.85
CA PRO A 9 -34.86 -35.29 -28.59
C PRO A 9 -35.21 -35.83 -27.18
N PRO A 10 -36.18 -35.21 -26.48
CA PRO A 10 -36.56 -35.63 -25.13
C PRO A 10 -37.06 -37.07 -25.16
N ARG A 11 -36.48 -37.94 -24.34
CA ARG A 11 -36.92 -39.34 -24.20
C ARG A 11 -38.21 -39.39 -23.38
N GLY A 12 -39.36 -39.47 -24.07
CA GLY A 12 -40.67 -39.79 -23.51
C GLY A 12 -41.73 -38.68 -23.65
N PRO A 13 -43.03 -39.04 -23.70
CA PRO A 13 -44.12 -38.07 -23.77
C PRO A 13 -44.22 -37.24 -22.49
N ASN A 14 -44.52 -35.94 -22.61
CA ASN A 14 -44.69 -34.97 -21.51
C ASN A 14 -43.44 -34.59 -20.67
N ARG A 15 -42.21 -34.86 -21.13
CA ARG A 15 -41.01 -34.28 -20.48
C ARG A 15 -40.64 -32.93 -21.08
N THR A 16 -40.67 -31.88 -20.27
CA THR A 16 -40.20 -30.55 -20.65
C THR A 16 -38.67 -30.56 -20.81
N ARG A 17 -38.19 -30.19 -22.00
CA ARG A 17 -36.75 -30.16 -22.34
C ARG A 17 -35.95 -29.19 -21.44
N TYR A 18 -36.60 -28.11 -21.00
CA TYR A 18 -36.03 -27.06 -20.18
C TYR A 18 -36.79 -26.97 -18.85
N GLY A 19 -36.25 -27.60 -17.81
CA GLY A 19 -36.76 -27.50 -16.45
C GLY A 19 -36.06 -26.39 -15.64
N LEU A 20 -36.53 -26.16 -14.42
CA LEU A 20 -35.94 -25.21 -13.45
C LEU A 20 -34.41 -25.34 -13.31
N ILE A 21 -33.91 -26.58 -13.30
CA ILE A 21 -32.46 -26.88 -13.18
C ILE A 21 -31.67 -26.41 -14.41
N PHE A 22 -32.27 -26.47 -15.60
CA PHE A 22 -31.63 -25.97 -16.83
C PHE A 22 -31.47 -24.45 -16.77
N PHE A 23 -32.53 -23.71 -16.43
CA PHE A 23 -32.46 -22.26 -16.28
C PHE A 23 -31.52 -21.80 -15.16
N ALA A 24 -31.48 -22.53 -14.03
CA ALA A 24 -30.54 -22.25 -12.94
C ALA A 24 -29.07 -22.42 -13.37
N LYS A 25 -28.74 -23.48 -14.12
CA LYS A 25 -27.38 -23.68 -14.63
C LYS A 25 -27.01 -22.65 -15.69
N THR A 26 -27.91 -22.38 -16.63
CA THR A 26 -27.65 -21.41 -17.70
C THR A 26 -27.46 -20.01 -17.14
N SER A 27 -28.31 -19.57 -16.20
CA SER A 27 -28.16 -18.27 -15.53
C SER A 27 -26.85 -18.18 -14.72
N PHE A 28 -26.44 -19.26 -14.06
CA PHE A 28 -25.14 -19.32 -13.38
C PHE A 28 -23.97 -19.13 -14.36
N PHE A 29 -23.91 -19.90 -15.45
CA PHE A 29 -22.81 -19.80 -16.42
C PHE A 29 -22.80 -18.45 -17.15
N VAL A 30 -23.97 -17.91 -17.50
CA VAL A 30 -24.08 -16.57 -18.10
C VAL A 30 -23.65 -15.49 -17.10
N GLY A 31 -24.04 -15.61 -15.84
CA GLY A 31 -23.61 -14.69 -14.78
C GLY A 31 -22.09 -14.70 -14.58
N VAL A 32 -21.47 -15.88 -14.56
CA VAL A 32 -20.01 -16.02 -14.48
C VAL A 32 -19.32 -15.40 -15.70
N ALA A 33 -19.85 -15.62 -16.91
CA ALA A 33 -19.29 -15.04 -18.12
C ALA A 33 -19.40 -13.50 -18.12
N LEU A 34 -20.56 -12.96 -17.75
CA LEU A 34 -20.78 -11.51 -17.64
C LEU A 34 -19.88 -10.89 -16.57
N TYR A 35 -19.70 -11.56 -15.43
CA TYR A 35 -18.76 -11.11 -14.40
C TYR A 35 -17.32 -11.08 -14.92
N GLY A 36 -16.88 -12.11 -15.64
CA GLY A 36 -15.56 -12.13 -16.28
C GLY A 36 -15.36 -10.97 -17.26
N VAL A 37 -16.36 -10.70 -18.11
CA VAL A 37 -16.35 -9.56 -19.02
C VAL A 37 -16.29 -8.24 -18.25
N PHE A 38 -17.10 -8.08 -17.20
CA PHE A 38 -17.10 -6.89 -16.36
C PHE A 38 -15.73 -6.63 -15.74
N VAL A 39 -15.07 -7.67 -15.19
CA VAL A 39 -13.72 -7.55 -14.62
C VAL A 39 -12.73 -7.10 -15.68
N LEU A 40 -12.73 -7.72 -16.87
CA LEU A 40 -11.83 -7.35 -17.96
C LEU A 40 -12.03 -5.90 -18.41
N VAL A 41 -13.28 -5.51 -18.66
CA VAL A 41 -13.65 -4.14 -19.06
C VAL A 41 -13.24 -3.12 -17.99
N SER A 42 -13.45 -3.46 -16.71
CA SER A 42 -13.02 -2.61 -15.59
C SER A 42 -11.50 -2.45 -15.54
N PHE A 43 -10.74 -3.53 -15.78
CA PHE A 43 -9.28 -3.43 -15.83
C PHE A 43 -8.81 -2.49 -16.94
N PHE A 44 -9.38 -2.59 -18.15
CA PHE A 44 -8.99 -1.73 -19.27
C PHE A 44 -9.43 -0.27 -19.10
N LEU A 45 -10.65 -0.02 -18.62
CA LEU A 45 -11.16 1.34 -18.45
C LEU A 45 -10.45 2.09 -17.32
N PHE A 46 -10.13 1.40 -16.23
CA PHE A 46 -9.53 2.03 -15.05
C PHE A 46 -8.00 1.90 -15.01
N ASP A 47 -7.33 1.52 -16.10
CA ASP A 47 -5.86 1.39 -16.12
C ASP A 47 -5.19 2.78 -16.09
N SER A 48 -5.71 3.72 -16.89
CA SER A 48 -5.15 5.07 -16.99
C SER A 48 -5.31 5.93 -15.72
N ASP A 49 -6.42 5.75 -14.97
CA ASP A 49 -6.64 6.43 -13.68
C ASP A 49 -5.72 5.89 -12.57
N ARG A 50 -4.99 4.80 -12.81
CA ARG A 50 -4.05 4.21 -11.83
C ARG A 50 -2.62 4.71 -12.00
N GLU A 51 -2.28 5.33 -13.13
CA GLU A 51 -0.96 5.91 -13.33
C GLU A 51 -0.89 7.24 -12.57
N LEU A 52 -0.16 7.21 -11.45
CA LEU A 52 0.07 8.39 -10.63
C LEU A 52 1.08 9.30 -11.34
N GLU A 53 0.78 10.60 -11.38
CA GLU A 53 1.71 11.60 -11.89
C GLU A 53 3.03 11.53 -11.11
N VAL A 54 4.12 11.26 -11.84
CA VAL A 54 5.47 11.20 -11.28
C VAL A 54 6.04 12.61 -11.22
N ILE A 55 6.19 13.14 -10.01
CA ILE A 55 6.88 14.41 -9.79
C ILE A 55 8.37 14.09 -9.63
N PRO A 56 9.27 14.52 -10.54
CA PRO A 56 10.69 14.23 -10.42
C PRO A 56 11.30 14.91 -9.19
N ALA A 57 12.35 14.31 -8.63
CA ALA A 57 13.06 14.89 -7.50
C ALA A 57 13.81 16.16 -7.93
N THR A 58 13.71 17.21 -7.12
CA THR A 58 14.47 18.45 -7.29
C THR A 58 15.73 18.48 -6.43
N ARG A 59 15.80 17.63 -5.39
CA ARG A 59 16.90 17.53 -4.44
C ARG A 59 17.73 16.26 -4.62
N VAL A 60 18.82 16.16 -3.87
CA VAL A 60 19.65 14.95 -3.75
C VAL A 60 19.63 14.43 -2.31
N GLU A 61 19.95 13.16 -2.11
CA GLU A 61 19.88 12.49 -0.79
C GLU A 61 20.60 13.26 0.33
N SER A 62 21.79 13.81 0.06
CA SER A 62 22.57 14.57 1.05
C SER A 62 21.88 15.85 1.52
N GLU A 63 21.09 16.50 0.65
CA GLU A 63 20.33 17.72 1.00
C GLU A 63 19.13 17.41 1.90
N VAL A 64 18.69 16.15 1.92
CA VAL A 64 17.51 15.71 2.67
C VAL A 64 17.89 15.19 4.06
N PHE A 65 19.13 14.73 4.24
CA PHE A 65 19.61 14.27 5.56
C PHE A 65 19.79 15.40 6.57
N ALA A 66 20.29 16.58 6.15
CA ALA A 66 20.52 17.69 7.07
C ALA A 66 19.21 18.16 7.77
N PRO A 67 18.09 18.38 7.06
CA PRO A 67 16.80 18.69 7.69
C PRO A 67 16.31 17.62 8.68
N VAL A 68 16.56 16.34 8.38
CA VAL A 68 16.16 15.24 9.27
C VAL A 68 16.97 15.26 10.56
N MET A 69 18.29 15.51 10.47
CA MET A 69 19.12 15.65 11.65
C MET A 69 18.71 16.85 12.50
N GLU A 70 18.47 18.00 11.88
CA GLU A 70 17.96 19.20 12.56
C GLU A 70 16.63 18.93 13.28
N PHE A 71 15.70 18.24 12.61
CA PHE A 71 14.43 17.82 13.20
C PHE A 71 14.59 16.89 14.41
N LEU A 72 15.61 16.03 14.40
CA LEU A 72 15.92 15.12 15.51
C LEU A 72 16.64 15.84 16.65
N ASP A 73 17.52 16.78 16.34
CA ASP A 73 18.21 17.60 17.32
C ASP A 73 17.25 18.50 18.11
N ASP A 74 16.18 18.99 17.49
CA ASP A 74 15.18 19.79 18.19
C ASP A 74 14.18 18.96 19.02
N ARG A 75 14.30 17.63 19.03
CA ARG A 75 13.33 16.73 19.70
C ARG A 75 13.91 16.02 20.91
N THR A 76 13.30 16.30 22.05
CA THR A 76 13.46 15.50 23.26
C THR A 76 12.18 14.72 23.56
N VAL A 77 12.29 13.40 23.73
CA VAL A 77 11.17 12.48 23.95
C VAL A 77 11.37 11.68 25.23
N GLY A 78 10.29 11.11 25.79
CA GLY A 78 10.40 10.20 26.93
C GLY A 78 10.98 8.84 26.51
N ALA A 79 11.78 8.21 27.37
CA ALA A 79 12.20 6.84 27.16
C ALA A 79 10.99 5.89 27.26
N TYR A 80 11.03 4.77 26.53
CA TYR A 80 9.92 3.82 26.54
C TYR A 80 9.66 3.21 27.94
N ALA A 81 10.71 2.89 28.69
CA ALA A 81 10.59 2.25 30.00
C ALA A 81 10.35 3.23 31.16
N ASP A 82 10.71 4.49 30.96
CA ASP A 82 10.61 5.55 31.97
C ASP A 82 10.34 6.91 31.27
N PRO A 83 9.08 7.38 31.26
CA PRO A 83 8.70 8.64 30.62
C PRO A 83 9.33 9.89 31.25
N ASP A 84 9.77 9.80 32.50
CA ASP A 84 10.44 10.89 33.21
C ASP A 84 11.88 11.04 32.74
N THR A 85 12.50 9.95 32.28
CA THR A 85 13.77 9.98 31.58
C THR A 85 13.59 10.58 30.17
N LYS A 86 14.25 11.72 29.95
CA LYS A 86 14.27 12.43 28.67
C LYS A 86 15.43 11.96 27.80
N LEU A 87 15.13 11.57 26.57
CA LEU A 87 16.08 11.17 25.53
C LEU A 87 16.06 12.21 24.41
N HIS A 88 17.24 12.58 23.93
CA HIS A 88 17.39 13.51 22.83
C HIS A 88 17.49 12.73 21.51
N CYS A 89 16.52 12.90 20.61
CA CYS A 89 16.46 12.10 19.38
C CYS A 89 17.74 12.24 18.55
N GLY A 90 18.29 13.45 18.44
CA GLY A 90 19.56 13.68 17.74
C GLY A 90 20.73 12.86 18.27
N THR A 91 20.82 12.66 19.60
CA THR A 91 21.92 11.85 20.18
C THR A 91 21.67 10.36 20.02
N GLU A 92 20.41 9.92 20.11
CA GLU A 92 20.05 8.51 19.92
C GLU A 92 20.30 8.02 18.48
N PHE A 93 20.23 8.93 17.51
CA PHE A 93 20.44 8.64 16.09
C PHE A 93 21.77 9.14 15.51
N ALA A 94 22.65 9.73 16.33
CA ALA A 94 23.91 10.33 15.86
C ALA A 94 24.82 9.35 15.09
N ASP A 95 24.91 8.10 15.55
CA ASP A 95 25.71 7.04 14.93
C ASP A 95 24.89 6.15 13.98
N ALA A 96 23.63 6.50 13.70
CA ALA A 96 22.75 5.69 12.88
C ALA A 96 23.03 5.88 11.37
N GLU A 97 22.95 4.79 10.61
CA GLU A 97 23.03 4.86 9.14
C GLU A 97 21.65 5.27 8.57
N PHE A 98 21.60 6.45 7.96
CA PHE A 98 20.42 6.96 7.28
C PHE A 98 20.36 6.50 5.82
N LYS A 99 19.14 6.20 5.35
CA LYS A 99 18.87 5.90 3.93
C LYS A 99 17.73 6.78 3.44
N ALA A 100 17.88 7.35 2.25
CA ALA A 100 16.87 8.16 1.60
C ALA A 100 16.31 7.42 0.39
N GLU A 101 15.01 7.55 0.17
CA GLU A 101 14.31 7.05 -1.01
C GLU A 101 13.30 8.10 -1.46
N TYR A 102 13.31 8.43 -2.74
CA TYR A 102 12.35 9.37 -3.31
C TYR A 102 11.05 8.66 -3.68
N LEU A 103 9.91 9.17 -3.20
CA LEU A 103 8.60 8.51 -3.36
C LEU A 103 7.86 8.91 -4.65
N ASN A 104 8.52 9.57 -5.61
CA ASN A 104 7.94 10.00 -6.89
C ASN A 104 6.68 10.89 -6.79
N ARG A 105 6.47 11.53 -5.63
CA ARG A 105 5.31 12.36 -5.31
C ARG A 105 5.69 13.66 -4.61
N GLY A 106 6.87 14.21 -4.91
CA GLY A 106 7.37 15.43 -4.27
C GLY A 106 7.80 15.24 -2.81
N SER A 107 8.04 14.00 -2.37
CA SER A 107 8.46 13.72 -1.00
C SER A 107 9.53 12.64 -0.96
N TRP A 108 10.54 12.87 -0.14
CA TRP A 108 11.54 11.89 0.26
C TRP A 108 11.07 11.13 1.50
N ARG A 109 11.49 9.88 1.58
CA ARG A 109 11.44 9.08 2.79
C ARG A 109 12.85 8.82 3.27
N VAL A 110 13.15 9.27 4.47
CA VAL A 110 14.41 8.98 5.15
C VAL A 110 14.15 7.98 6.26
N ASN A 111 15.01 6.98 6.40
CA ASN A 111 14.87 5.97 7.43
C ASN A 111 16.20 5.64 8.10
N ALA A 112 16.13 5.29 9.38
CA ALA A 112 17.25 4.82 10.17
C ALA A 112 16.80 3.73 11.14
N PHE A 113 17.75 2.92 11.61
CA PHE A 113 17.48 1.90 12.63
C PHE A 113 17.86 2.41 14.01
N TYR A 114 16.99 2.20 14.98
CA TYR A 114 17.28 2.39 16.39
C TYR A 114 16.70 1.22 17.19
N ASN A 115 17.55 0.56 17.99
CA ASN A 115 17.21 -0.63 18.77
C ASN A 115 16.39 -1.67 17.98
N ARG A 116 16.86 -2.03 16.77
CA ARG A 116 16.23 -2.99 15.82
C ARG A 116 14.85 -2.59 15.29
N VAL A 117 14.37 -1.38 15.60
CA VAL A 117 13.19 -0.80 14.99
C VAL A 117 13.62 0.18 13.92
N ARG A 118 12.94 0.14 12.77
CA ARG A 118 13.17 1.10 11.69
C ARG A 118 12.22 2.28 11.85
N TYR A 119 12.80 3.46 11.93
CA TYR A 119 12.09 4.75 11.98
C TYR A 119 12.07 5.37 10.60
N TYR A 120 11.03 6.13 10.32
CA TYR A 120 10.82 6.77 9.03
C TYR A 120 10.40 8.22 9.25
N TRP A 121 11.00 9.08 8.44
CA TRP A 121 10.66 10.49 8.33
C TRP A 121 10.35 10.80 6.88
N ARG A 122 9.37 11.68 6.69
CA ARG A 122 9.00 12.20 5.39
C ARG A 122 9.50 13.62 5.29
N VAL A 123 10.22 13.89 4.21
CA VAL A 123 10.75 15.22 3.90
C VAL A 123 10.11 15.69 2.61
N ASP A 124 9.49 16.85 2.64
CA ASP A 124 8.94 17.50 1.44
C ASP A 124 10.10 17.98 0.54
N ASP A 125 10.06 17.63 -0.76
CA ASP A 125 11.17 17.92 -1.69
C ASP A 125 11.34 19.43 -1.96
N VAL A 126 10.26 20.21 -1.85
CA VAL A 126 10.26 21.64 -2.15
C VAL A 126 10.59 22.47 -0.90
N THR A 127 9.90 22.18 0.19
CA THR A 127 9.97 22.97 1.44
C THR A 127 10.98 22.44 2.44
N LEU A 128 11.49 21.21 2.26
CA LEU A 128 12.33 20.49 3.21
C LEU A 128 11.67 20.29 4.59
N ALA A 129 10.35 20.45 4.68
CA ALA A 129 9.61 20.21 5.91
C ALA A 129 9.69 18.73 6.28
N VAL A 130 10.15 18.46 7.51
CA VAL A 130 10.28 17.09 8.03
C VAL A 130 9.08 16.75 8.90
N THR A 131 8.53 15.58 8.66
CA THR A 131 7.45 15.00 9.47
C THR A 131 7.77 13.55 9.80
N ARG A 132 7.30 13.09 10.96
CA ARG A 132 7.37 11.67 11.31
C ARG A 132 6.41 10.88 10.43
N ASP A 133 6.87 9.79 9.83
CA ASP A 133 6.05 8.93 8.97
C ASP A 133 5.89 7.54 9.60
N PRO A 134 4.84 7.30 10.40
CA PRO A 134 4.59 5.98 10.98
C PRO A 134 4.01 5.01 9.94
N TRP A 135 4.81 4.70 8.91
CA TRP A 135 4.44 3.82 7.80
C TRP A 135 4.22 2.38 8.27
N ILE A 136 5.06 1.90 9.19
CA ILE A 136 4.99 0.52 9.72
C ILE A 136 4.57 0.56 11.18
N LYS A 137 3.44 -0.08 11.49
CA LYS A 137 3.05 -0.37 12.87
C LYS A 137 3.92 -1.50 13.41
N THR A 138 4.56 -1.27 14.55
CA THR A 138 5.34 -2.27 15.28
C THR A 138 4.75 -2.48 16.66
N ASN A 139 4.83 -3.71 17.16
CA ASN A 139 4.49 -4.03 18.55
C ASN A 139 5.70 -3.86 19.48
N ASN A 140 6.89 -3.61 18.92
CA ASN A 140 8.06 -3.33 19.72
C ASN A 140 7.95 -1.95 20.37
N PRO A 141 8.55 -1.77 21.56
CA PRO A 141 8.70 -0.46 22.17
C PRO A 141 9.39 0.53 21.22
N THR A 142 8.83 1.74 21.11
CA THR A 142 9.41 2.82 20.29
C THR A 142 9.49 4.12 21.07
N ILE A 143 10.50 4.92 20.76
CA ILE A 143 10.58 6.32 21.19
C ILE A 143 9.88 7.19 20.14
N GLN A 144 9.29 8.32 20.51
CA GLN A 144 8.50 9.14 19.58
C GLN A 144 9.33 10.16 18.78
N CYS A 145 10.44 9.68 18.25
CA CYS A 145 11.15 10.28 17.13
C CYS A 145 10.46 9.83 15.81
#